data_AF-A0A660TZY5-F1
#
_entry.id   AF-A0A660TZY5-F1
#
_cell.length_a   1.000
_cell.length_b   1.000
_cell.length_c   1.000
_cell.angle_alpha   90.00
_cell.angle_beta   90.00
_cell.angle_gamma   90.00
#
_symmetry.space_group_name_H-M   'P 1'
#
loop_
_entity.id
_entity.type
_entity.pdbx_description
1 polymer ?
#
loop_
_entity_poly.entity_id
_entity_poly.type
_entity_poly.pdbx_seq_one_letter_code
_entity_poly.pdbx_strand_id
1 'polypeptide(L)' 'MFSEPRVLKAAKRAGVQMQKLIFRSDLPCGFTVGPISSAGLSISAVDIGNPLWAMHSSRETASISDHNCMIKLLRECWKS' A
#
# COMPACT_ATOMS: atom_id res chain seq x y z
N MET A 1 -7.63 11.50 -7.77
CA MET A 1 -7.54 10.16 -8.38
C MET A 1 -6.23 9.52 -7.93
N PHE A 2 -6.27 8.34 -7.29
CA PHE A 2 -5.16 7.77 -6.53
C PHE A 2 -4.22 6.95 -7.43
N SER A 3 -3.26 7.64 -8.06
CA SER A 3 -2.18 7.02 -8.83
C SER A 3 -0.88 6.93 -8.02
N GLU A 4 0.03 6.02 -8.42
CA GLU A 4 1.34 5.85 -7.76
C GLU A 4 2.11 7.18 -7.60
N PRO A 5 2.25 8.06 -8.62
CA PRO A 5 2.96 9.33 -8.46
C PRO A 5 2.32 10.26 -7.40
N ARG A 6 0.99 10.22 -7.26
CA ARG A 6 0.28 11.02 -6.26
C ARG A 6 0.59 10.53 -4.85
N VAL A 7 0.60 9.22 -4.64
CA VAL A 7 0.94 8.62 -3.34
C VAL A 7 2.40 8.88 -2.98
N LEU A 8 3.33 8.74 -3.92
CA LEU A 8 4.74 9.07 -3.69
C LEU A 8 4.95 10.55 -3.34
N LYS A 9 4.21 11.46 -3.99
CA LYS A 9 4.22 12.89 -3.65
C LYS A 9 3.69 13.14 -2.23
N ALA A 10 2.61 12.47 -1.83
CA ALA A 10 2.06 12.57 -0.48
C ALA A 10 3.03 12.01 0.57
N ALA A 11 3.67 10.86 0.29
CA ALA A 11 4.69 10.27 1.15
C ALA A 11 5.87 11.23 1.39
N LYS A 12 6.35 11.88 0.32
CA LYS A 12 7.42 12.89 0.41
C LYS A 12 7.03 14.08 1.29
N ARG A 13 5.77 14.54 1.21
CA ARG A 13 5.24 15.62 2.07
C ARG A 13 5.10 15.19 3.53
N ALA A 14 4.68 13.94 3.75
CA ALA A 14 4.50 13.37 5.09
C ALA A 14 5.81 12.91 5.76
N GLY A 15 6.94 12.94 5.05
CA GLY A 15 8.22 12.41 5.53
C GLY A 15 8.20 10.89 5.73
N VAL A 16 7.39 10.17 4.94
CA VAL A 16 7.25 8.71 5.01
C VAL A 16 8.11 8.07 3.93
N GLN A 17 8.97 7.14 4.32
CA GLN A 17 9.76 6.34 3.39
C GLN A 17 8.89 5.21 2.81
N MET A 18 8.85 5.12 1.48
CA MET A 18 8.12 4.07 0.77
C MET A 18 9.07 2.99 0.26
N GLN A 19 8.57 1.76 0.18
CA GLN A 19 9.27 0.61 -0.37
C GLN A 19 8.41 0.00 -1.49
N LYS A 20 9.05 -0.58 -2.51
CA LYS A 20 8.35 -1.29 -3.60
C LYS A 20 8.40 -2.79 -3.35
N LEU A 21 7.23 -3.41 -3.27
CA LEU A 21 7.09 -4.86 -3.23
C LEU A 21 6.82 -5.36 -4.65
N ILE A 22 7.70 -6.24 -5.14
CA ILE A 22 7.57 -6.90 -6.43
C ILE A 22 7.84 -8.38 -6.21
N PHE A 23 6.99 -9.23 -6.77
CA PHE A 23 7.16 -10.68 -6.68
C PHE A 23 8.01 -11.19 -7.84
N ARG A 24 8.70 -12.31 -7.61
CA ARG A 24 9.41 -12.99 -8.69
C ARG A 24 8.41 -13.45 -9.75
N SER A 25 8.73 -13.21 -11.01
CA SER A 25 7.82 -13.48 -12.14
C SER A 25 7.55 -14.96 -12.38
N ASP A 26 8.36 -15.87 -11.82
CA ASP A 26 8.20 -17.32 -11.94
C ASP A 26 7.28 -17.93 -10.86
N LEU A 27 6.78 -17.13 -9.91
CA LEU A 27 5.93 -17.60 -8.83
C LEU A 27 4.55 -16.94 -8.86
N PRO A 28 3.46 -17.67 -8.57
CA PRO A 28 2.16 -17.08 -8.41
C PRO A 28 2.13 -16.16 -7.17
N CYS A 29 1.38 -15.07 -7.26
CA CYS A 29 1.17 -14.13 -6.17
C CYS A 29 -0.31 -14.07 -5.82
N GLY A 30 -0.61 -13.79 -4.54
CA GLY A 30 -1.96 -13.45 -4.09
C GLY A 30 -2.50 -12.20 -4.78
N PHE A 31 -3.82 -12.04 -4.80
CA PHE A 31 -4.50 -10.91 -5.42
C PHE A 31 -5.16 -10.03 -4.35
N THR A 32 -5.33 -8.75 -4.64
CA THR A 32 -6.02 -7.79 -3.75
C THR A 32 -7.33 -7.32 -4.38
N VAL A 33 -8.10 -6.53 -3.63
CA VAL A 33 -9.33 -5.92 -4.15
C VAL A 33 -9.05 -4.77 -5.13
N GLY A 34 -7.84 -4.18 -5.13
CA GLY A 34 -7.49 -2.99 -5.92
C GLY A 34 -7.80 -3.12 -7.41
N PRO A 35 -7.30 -4.16 -8.11
CA PRO A 35 -7.60 -4.34 -9.53
C PRO A 35 -9.08 -4.64 -9.81
N ILE A 36 -9.78 -5.36 -8.92
CA ILE A 36 -11.22 -5.64 -9.04
C ILE A 36 -12.01 -4.34 -8.96
N SER A 37 -11.73 -3.51 -7.95
CA SER A 37 -12.38 -2.22 -7.76
C SER A 37 -12.08 -1.26 -8.92
N SER A 38 -10.84 -1.24 -9.41
CA SER A 38 -10.45 -0.36 -10.52
C SER A 38 -11.18 -0.74 -11.81
N ALA A 39 -11.29 -2.03 -12.13
CA ALA A 39 -12.03 -2.52 -13.28
C ALA A 39 -13.54 -2.24 -13.17
N GLY A 40 -14.13 -2.48 -11.99
CA GLY A 40 -15.57 -2.31 -11.78
C GLY A 40 -16.05 -0.85 -11.75
N LEU A 41 -15.21 0.07 -11.25
CA LEU A 41 -15.58 1.48 -11.07
C LEU A 41 -14.96 2.42 -12.10
N SER A 42 -14.05 1.92 -12.95
CA SER A 42 -13.24 2.75 -13.86
C SER A 42 -12.44 3.85 -13.12
N ILE A 43 -12.10 3.61 -11.86
CA ILE A 43 -11.30 4.52 -11.03
C ILE A 43 -9.89 3.95 -10.90
N SER A 44 -8.87 4.77 -11.11
CA SER A 44 -7.48 4.36 -10.87
C SER A 44 -7.26 4.11 -9.37
N ALA A 45 -6.73 2.93 -9.08
CA ALA A 45 -6.37 2.48 -7.74
C ALA A 45 -4.86 2.17 -7.66
N VAL A 46 -4.33 2.21 -6.45
CA VAL A 46 -2.97 1.79 -6.12
C VAL A 46 -3.01 1.01 -4.82
N ASP A 47 -2.43 -0.19 -4.82
CA ASP A 47 -2.30 -1.01 -3.62
C ASP A 47 -1.10 -0.54 -2.79
N ILE A 48 -1.34 -0.32 -1.49
CA ILE A 48 -0.32 -0.01 -0.49
C ILE A 48 -0.59 -0.82 0.77
N GLY A 49 0.46 -1.14 1.52
CA GLY A 49 0.33 -1.92 2.75
C GLY A 49 1.57 -1.83 3.62
N ASN A 50 1.43 -2.29 4.86
CA ASN A 50 2.55 -2.44 5.77
C ASN A 50 3.19 -3.82 5.60
N PRO A 51 4.53 -3.92 5.69
CA PRO A 51 5.18 -5.22 5.69
C PRO A 51 4.81 -5.97 6.98
N LEU A 52 4.56 -7.27 6.82
CA LEU A 52 4.27 -8.18 7.92
C LEU A 52 4.82 -9.57 7.62
N TRP A 53 5.04 -10.35 8.67
CA TRP A 53 5.49 -11.72 8.61
C TRP A 53 4.35 -12.69 8.96
N ALA A 54 4.43 -13.89 8.36
CA ALA A 54 3.50 -14.99 8.58
C ALA A 54 2.06 -14.64 8.22
N MET A 55 1.84 -13.97 7.08
CA MET A 55 0.50 -13.67 6.56
C MET A 55 -0.36 -14.96 6.49
N HIS A 56 -1.58 -14.89 7.01
CA HIS A 56 -2.51 -16.02 7.18
C HIS A 56 -2.20 -17.01 8.31
N SER A 57 -1.19 -16.73 9.16
CA SER A 57 -1.00 -17.44 10.42
C SER A 57 -2.07 -17.06 11.45
N SER A 58 -2.31 -17.92 12.44
CA SER A 58 -3.09 -17.55 13.64
C SER A 58 -2.45 -16.41 14.43
N ARG A 59 -1.13 -16.20 14.24
CA ARG A 59 -0.37 -15.10 14.83
C ARG A 59 0.57 -14.50 13.80
N GLU A 60 0.29 -13.26 13.41
CA GLU A 60 1.11 -12.47 12.50
C GLU A 60 2.03 -11.51 13.26
N THR A 61 3.07 -10.99 12.61
CA THR A 61 4.01 -10.02 13.22
C THR A 61 4.25 -8.85 12.29
N ALA A 62 4.10 -7.62 12.79
CA ALA A 62 4.26 -6.38 12.03
C ALA A 62 4.92 -5.29 12.87
N SER A 63 5.45 -4.26 12.21
CA SER A 63 6.10 -3.14 12.90
C SER A 63 5.12 -2.04 13.33
N ILE A 64 5.32 -1.54 14.55
CA ILE A 64 4.60 -0.35 15.07
C ILE A 64 5.00 0.91 14.28
N SER A 65 6.27 1.01 13.85
CA SER A 65 6.74 2.17 13.07
C SER A 65 6.00 2.30 11.75
N ASP A 66 5.79 1.19 11.07
CA ASP A 66 5.15 1.15 9.75
C ASP A 66 3.67 1.50 9.87
N HIS A 67 3.02 1.11 10.97
CA HIS A 67 1.65 1.52 11.26
C HIS A 67 1.53 3.04 11.44
N ASN A 68 2.44 3.66 12.19
CA ASN A 68 2.47 5.10 12.33
C ASN A 68 2.76 5.83 11.01
N CYS A 69 3.65 5.28 10.17
CA CYS A 69 3.92 5.78 8.83
C CYS A 69 2.69 5.72 7.93
N MET A 70 1.95 4.61 7.95
CA MET A 70 0.71 4.45 7.17
C MET A 70 -0.34 5.48 7.56
N ILE A 71 -0.55 5.74 8.85
CA ILE A 71 -1.50 6.76 9.31
C ILE A 71 -1.11 8.14 8.79
N LYS A 72 0.18 8.51 8.87
CA LYS A 72 0.69 9.79 8.34
C LYS A 72 0.46 9.90 6.84
N LEU A 73 0.76 8.84 6.08
CA LEU A 73 0.59 8.79 4.63
C LEU A 73 -0.88 8.97 4.25
N LEU A 74 -1.79 8.19 4.83
CA LEU A 74 -3.22 8.23 4.49
C LEU A 74 -3.84 9.60 4.82
N ARG A 75 -3.47 10.21 5.95
CA ARG A 75 -3.90 11.57 6.29
C ARG A 75 -3.45 12.58 5.23
N GLU A 76 -2.23 12.44 4.71
CA GLU A 76 -1.71 13.38 3.71
C GLU A 76 -2.25 13.16 2.31
N CYS A 77 -2.56 11.91 1.96
CA CYS A 77 -3.29 11.54 0.74
C CYS A 77 -4.72 12.11 0.71
N TRP A 78 -5.35 12.34 1.87
CA TRP A 78 -6.70 12.92 1.95
C TRP A 78 -6.71 14.45 1.80
N LYS A 79 -5.67 15.14 2.27
CA LYS A 79 -5.59 16.61 2.19
C LYS A 79 -5.18 17.12 0.80
N SER A 80 -4.37 16.35 0.08
CA SER A 80 -3.83 16.67 -1.25
C SER A 80 -4.76 16.18 -2.34
#